data_AF-A0A316ECS2-F1
#
_entry.id   AF-A0A316ECS2-F1
#
_cell.length_a   1.000
_cell.length_b   1.000
_cell.length_c   1.000
_cell.angle_alpha   90.00
_cell.angle_beta   90.00
_cell.angle_gamma   90.00
#
_symmetry.space_group_name_H-M   'P 1'
#
loop_
_entity.id
_entity.type
_entity.pdbx_description
1 polymer ?
#
loop_
_entity_poly.entity_id
_entity_poly.type
_entity_poly.pdbx_seq_one_letter_code
_entity_poly.pdbx_strand_id
1 'polypeptide(L)' 'MTNTTYQQNIIPLLQKGKTNSYRPEDIKRWGVERFLDTVCSKEEIIIPVLGFTDEENKRMTTTLIEDTKEHDI' A
#
# COMPACT_ATOMS: atom_id res chain seq x y z
N MET A 1 25.46 15.25 -22.87
CA MET A 1 25.70 14.09 -21.98
C MET A 1 24.54 13.99 -21.01
N THR A 2 23.64 13.02 -21.18
CA THR A 2 22.61 12.66 -20.20
C THR A 2 22.40 11.14 -20.25
N ASN A 3 23.40 10.40 -19.76
CA ASN A 3 23.33 8.95 -19.60
C ASN A 3 22.68 8.63 -18.26
N THR A 4 21.36 8.66 -18.19
CA THR A 4 20.62 8.06 -17.08
C THR A 4 19.24 7.71 -17.60
N THR A 5 18.63 6.62 -17.11
CA THR A 5 17.19 6.28 -17.24
C THR A 5 16.74 5.18 -18.23
N TYR A 6 17.53 4.13 -18.52
CA TYR A 6 16.97 2.93 -19.19
C TYR A 6 17.26 1.58 -18.52
N GLN A 7 18.02 1.55 -17.41
CA GLN A 7 18.41 0.29 -16.77
C GLN A 7 17.38 -0.27 -15.77
N GLN A 8 16.25 0.41 -15.50
CA GLN A 8 15.33 0.04 -14.41
C GLN A 8 14.08 -0.77 -14.81
N ASN A 9 13.86 -1.06 -16.09
CA ASN A 9 12.60 -1.68 -16.58
C ASN A 9 12.71 -3.13 -17.07
N ILE A 10 13.75 -3.87 -16.66
CA ILE A 10 13.87 -5.30 -17.03
C ILE A 10 13.42 -6.17 -15.86
N ILE A 11 12.19 -6.71 -15.94
CA ILE A 11 11.75 -7.80 -15.05
C ILE A 11 12.57 -9.04 -15.38
N PRO A 12 13.22 -9.70 -14.39
CA PRO A 12 13.82 -11.00 -14.63
C PRO A 12 12.74 -11.98 -15.07
N LEU A 13 12.83 -12.43 -16.33
CA LEU A 13 11.92 -13.43 -16.88
C LEU A 13 11.98 -14.71 -16.03
N LEU A 14 10.81 -15.23 -15.67
CA LEU A 14 10.69 -16.51 -14.98
C LEU A 14 11.31 -17.61 -15.86
N GLN A 15 12.43 -18.19 -15.43
CA GLN A 15 13.06 -19.29 -16.13
C GLN A 15 12.35 -20.61 -15.77
N LYS A 16 11.71 -21.24 -16.76
CA LYS A 16 11.03 -22.54 -16.58
C LYS A 16 12.02 -23.60 -16.11
N GLY A 17 11.69 -24.29 -15.02
CA GLY A 17 12.54 -25.36 -14.45
C GLY A 17 13.68 -24.87 -13.54
N LYS A 18 13.75 -23.57 -13.23
CA LYS A 18 14.69 -23.02 -12.26
C LYS A 18 13.94 -22.25 -11.18
N THR A 19 14.47 -22.28 -9.96
CA THR A 19 14.00 -21.43 -8.87
C THR A 19 14.43 -19.99 -9.16
N ASN A 20 13.50 -19.15 -9.56
CA ASN A 20 13.75 -17.72 -9.69
C ASN A 20 13.81 -17.13 -8.27
N SER A 21 14.96 -16.57 -7.88
CA SER A 21 15.12 -15.90 -6.60
C SER A 21 14.84 -14.42 -6.79
N TYR A 22 13.74 -13.93 -6.22
CA TYR A 22 13.43 -12.51 -6.17
C TYR A 22 13.77 -11.99 -4.79
N ARG A 23 14.40 -10.82 -4.72
CA ARG A 23 14.55 -10.13 -3.45
C ARG A 23 13.20 -9.56 -3.02
N PRO A 24 12.95 -9.38 -1.70
CA PRO A 24 11.75 -8.72 -1.22
C PRO A 24 11.51 -7.36 -1.87
N GLU A 25 12.58 -6.60 -2.13
CA GLU A 25 12.51 -5.31 -2.82
C GLU A 25 11.98 -5.42 -4.26
N ASP A 26 12.28 -6.52 -4.95
CA ASP A 26 11.79 -6.76 -6.30
C ASP A 26 10.31 -7.14 -6.28
N ILE A 27 9.87 -7.93 -5.30
CA ILE A 27 8.45 -8.29 -5.15
C ILE A 27 7.61 -7.04 -4.90
N LYS A 28 8.09 -6.13 -4.05
CA LYS A 28 7.42 -4.86 -3.76
C LYS A 28 7.29 -4.00 -5.01
N ARG A 29 8.40 -3.77 -5.73
CA ARG A 29 8.44 -2.88 -6.90
C ARG A 29 7.71 -3.44 -8.11
N TRP A 30 7.86 -4.73 -8.41
CA TRP A 30 7.32 -5.32 -9.63
C TRP A 30 5.96 -5.98 -9.44
N GLY A 31 5.75 -6.62 -8.29
CA GLY A 31 4.50 -7.31 -7.98
C GLY A 31 3.46 -6.34 -7.45
N VAL A 32 3.76 -5.73 -6.31
CA VAL A 32 2.79 -4.92 -5.57
C VAL A 32 2.53 -3.58 -6.23
N GLU A 33 3.57 -2.78 -6.47
CA GLU A 33 3.40 -1.42 -7.01
C GLU A 33 2.74 -1.44 -8.41
N ARG A 34 3.17 -2.33 -9.31
CA ARG A 34 2.59 -2.43 -10.65
C ARG A 34 1.15 -2.98 -10.64
N PHE A 35 0.87 -3.95 -9.76
CA PHE A 35 -0.49 -4.45 -9.59
C PHE A 35 -1.41 -3.32 -9.12
N LEU A 36 -1.00 -2.60 -8.07
CA LEU A 36 -1.74 -1.44 -7.56
C LEU A 36 -1.86 -0.33 -8.60
N ASP A 37 -0.86 -0.13 -9.45
CA ASP A 37 -0.94 0.85 -10.55
C ASP A 37 -2.02 0.48 -11.57
N THR A 38 -2.22 -0.82 -11.80
CA THR A 38 -3.19 -1.33 -12.76
C THR A 38 -4.60 -1.39 -12.18
N VAL A 39 -4.76 -1.81 -10.92
CA VAL A 39 -6.08 -2.11 -10.33
C VAL A 39 -6.62 -0.99 -9.44
N CYS A 40 -5.76 -0.16 -8.88
CA CYS A 40 -6.19 0.89 -7.96
C CYS A 40 -6.62 2.11 -8.76
N SER A 41 -7.83 2.61 -8.49
CA SER A 41 -8.22 3.90 -9.02
C SER A 41 -7.23 4.97 -8.56
N LYS A 42 -6.78 5.80 -9.50
CA LYS A 42 -5.93 6.95 -9.21
C LYS A 42 -6.73 8.18 -8.80
N GLU A 43 -8.05 8.09 -8.86
CA GLU A 43 -8.95 9.15 -8.43
C GLU A 43 -8.93 9.25 -6.91
N GLU A 44 -9.02 10.48 -6.42
CA GLU A 44 -9.17 10.73 -4.99
C GLU A 44 -10.44 10.05 -4.49
N ILE A 45 -10.31 9.28 -3.40
CA ILE A 45 -11.46 8.69 -2.73
C ILE A 45 -12.23 9.84 -2.09
N ILE A 46 -13.38 10.19 -2.65
CA ILE A 46 -14.30 11.15 -2.06
C ILE A 46 -14.96 10.49 -0.86
N ILE A 47 -14.45 10.77 0.33
CA ILE A 47 -15.09 10.37 1.58
C ILE A 47 -16.28 11.30 1.79
N PRO A 48 -17.53 10.81 1.78
CA PRO A 48 -18.68 11.65 2.03
C PRO A 48 -18.60 12.23 3.45
N VAL A 49 -19.19 13.40 3.66
CA VAL A 49 -19.43 13.89 5.02
C VAL A 49 -20.44 12.93 5.65
N LEU A 50 -19.96 12.00 6.47
CA LEU A 50 -20.74 10.92 7.07
C LEU A 50 -21.76 11.40 8.11
N GLY A 51 -21.82 12.72 8.35
CA GLY A 51 -22.84 13.35 9.20
C GLY A 51 -22.67 13.04 10.68
N PHE A 52 -21.50 12.55 11.11
CA PHE A 52 -21.25 12.26 12.52
C PHE A 52 -21.36 13.53 13.36
N THR A 53 -22.19 13.44 14.39
CA THR A 53 -22.31 14.48 15.41
C THR A 53 -21.06 14.54 16.29
N ASP A 54 -20.84 15.67 16.96
CA ASP A 54 -19.73 15.82 17.91
C ASP A 54 -19.79 14.80 19.05
N GLU A 55 -20.99 14.37 19.44
CA GLU A 55 -21.19 13.34 20.46
C GLU A 55 -20.80 11.95 19.96
N GLU A 56 -21.14 11.61 18.72
CA GLU A 56 -20.70 10.36 18.06
C GLU A 56 -19.18 10.28 17.93
N ASN A 57 -18.54 11.37 17.51
CA ASN A 57 -17.09 11.44 17.38
C ASN A 57 -16.39 11.29 18.74
N LYS A 58 -16.97 11.87 19.80
CA LYS A 58 -16.45 11.71 21.17
C LYS A 58 -16.54 10.28 21.65
N ARG A 59 -17.66 9.58 21.43
CA ARG A 59 -17.80 8.16 21.80
C ARG A 59 -16.74 7.30 21.11
N MET A 60 -16.54 7.49 19.80
CA MET A 60 -15.52 6.76 19.04
C MET A 60 -14.10 7.05 19.54
N THR A 61 -13.82 8.31 19.90
CA THR A 61 -12.51 8.71 20.44
C THR A 61 -12.20 7.99 21.74
N THR A 62 -13.18 7.84 22.64
CA THR A 62 -13.00 7.11 23.89
C THR A 62 -12.70 5.63 23.65
N THR A 63 -13.45 4.98 22.75
CA THR A 63 -13.21 3.56 22.39
C THR A 63 -11.82 3.34 21.81
N LEU A 64 -11.36 4.21 20.90
CA LEU A 64 -10.01 4.12 20.32
C LEU A 64 -8.90 4.24 21.36
N ILE A 65 -9.09 5.11 22.36
CA ILE A 65 -8.13 5.29 23.46
C ILE A 65 -8.11 4.08 24.40
N GLU A 66 -9.26 3.44 24.63
CA GLU A 66 -9.35 2.23 25.45
C GLU A 66 -8.70 1.04 24.75
N ASP A 67 -9.00 0.81 23.46
CA ASP A 67 -8.43 -0.29 22.67
C ASP A 67 -6.90 -0.19 22.56
N THR A 68 -6.36 1.02 22.36
CA THR A 68 -4.91 1.25 22.28
C THR A 68 -4.20 1.00 23.61
N LYS A 69 -4.81 1.38 24.73
CA LYS A 69 -4.28 1.10 26.06
C LYS A 69 -4.31 -0.38 26.42
N GLU A 70 -5.32 -1.12 25.96
CA GLU A 70 -5.44 -2.56 26.20
C GLU A 70 -4.45 -3.36 25.35
N HIS A 71 -4.08 -2.87 24.17
CA HIS A 71 -3.09 -3.50 23.28
C HIS A 71 -1.62 -3.15 23.58
N ASP A 72 -1.36 -2.18 24.46
CA ASP A 72 -0.02 -1.77 24.90
C ASP A 72 0.40 -2.42 26.24
N ILE A 73 -0.34 -3.44 26.73
CA ILE A 73 -0.05 -4.22 27.96
C ILE A 73 0.33 -5.66 27.63
#